data_AF-A0A6C0AWS4-F1
#
_entry.id   AF-A0A6C0AWS4-F1
#
_cell.length_a   1.000
_cell.length_b   1.000
_cell.length_c   1.000
_cell.angle_alpha   90.00
_cell.angle_beta   90.00
_cell.angle_gamma   90.00
#
_symmetry.space_group_name_H-M   'P 1'
#
loop_
_entity.id
_entity.type
_entity.pdbx_description
1 polymer ?
#
loop_
_entity_poly.entity_id
_entity_poly.type
_entity_poly.pdbx_seq_one_letter_code
_entity_poly.pdbx_strand_id
1 'polypeptide(L)'
;MDESIIKYGLFLGWSTMFVTSCLEIANKDTVFKIIKKQGMRLYLTAWAHTTVNATIYGPIVYYWVGDNIIDYSNKHSYLKSVINTNSLLVIHSIGYWLVHIMMHNKRFFFMHRFHHKFSTHVSPVIAMAVSPYEYFFAYMLPFIIGSYIIVPNNIELVIAAGIVSICNLIIHSPSLELYSYLIPESLVTPIKHLTHHELMNTHFAAPTYDLDFIYGLFRRRDKDPVDGRQALEEKLQCISSPKSIKI
;
A
#
# COMPACT_ATOMS: atom_id res chain seq x y z
N MET A 1 -24.14 -21.54 1.74
CA MET A 1 -22.77 -21.01 1.78
C MET A 1 -22.14 -21.31 0.44
N ASP A 2 -21.88 -20.29 -0.37
CA ASP A 2 -21.17 -20.50 -1.64
C ASP A 2 -19.67 -20.62 -1.34
N GLU A 3 -19.15 -21.85 -1.38
CA GLU A 3 -17.73 -22.14 -1.16
C GLU A 3 -16.81 -21.40 -2.12
N SER A 4 -17.30 -20.89 -3.24
CA SER A 4 -16.48 -20.15 -4.19
C SER A 4 -15.98 -18.82 -3.62
N ILE A 5 -16.79 -18.14 -2.80
CA ILE A 5 -16.47 -16.80 -2.28
C ILE A 5 -15.27 -16.85 -1.33
N ILE A 6 -15.28 -17.81 -0.39
CA ILE A 6 -14.17 -17.96 0.55
C ILE A 6 -12.89 -18.40 -0.17
N LYS A 7 -13.01 -19.17 -1.26
CA LYS A 7 -11.87 -19.54 -2.12
C LYS A 7 -11.25 -18.31 -2.78
N TYR A 8 -12.03 -17.33 -3.24
CA TYR A 8 -11.49 -16.08 -3.78
C TYR A 8 -10.76 -15.24 -2.73
N GLY A 9 -11.33 -15.10 -1.53
CA GLY A 9 -10.68 -14.39 -0.43
C GLY A 9 -9.34 -15.04 -0.04
N LEU A 10 -9.34 -16.37 0.13
CA LEU A 10 -8.12 -17.14 0.43
C LEU A 10 -7.11 -17.08 -0.71
N PHE A 11 -7.55 -17.18 -1.97
CA PHE A 11 -6.70 -17.04 -3.13
C PHE A 11 -5.98 -15.68 -3.13
N LEU A 12 -6.72 -14.58 -2.96
CA LEU A 12 -6.16 -13.24 -2.87
C LEU A 12 -5.12 -13.14 -1.73
N GLY A 13 -5.45 -13.66 -0.55
CA GLY A 13 -4.57 -13.69 0.61
C GLY A 13 -3.25 -14.42 0.34
N TRP A 14 -3.34 -15.67 -0.13
CA TRP A 14 -2.16 -16.50 -0.41
C TRP A 14 -1.34 -16.00 -1.60
N SER A 15 -1.98 -15.51 -2.66
CA SER A 15 -1.28 -14.86 -3.77
C SER A 15 -0.51 -13.63 -3.30
N THR A 16 -1.10 -12.81 -2.42
CA THR A 16 -0.40 -11.66 -1.85
C THR A 16 0.79 -12.09 -0.99
N MET A 17 0.65 -13.14 -0.18
CA MET A 17 1.76 -13.71 0.60
C MET A 17 2.88 -14.27 -0.28
N PHE A 18 2.53 -14.89 -1.41
CA PHE A 18 3.50 -15.39 -2.38
C PHE A 18 4.28 -14.22 -3.00
N VAL A 19 3.59 -13.19 -3.51
CA VAL A 19 4.25 -11.99 -4.07
C VAL A 19 5.09 -11.28 -3.01
N THR A 20 4.60 -11.19 -1.78
CA THR A 20 5.36 -10.65 -0.63
C THR A 20 6.68 -11.39 -0.45
N SER A 21 6.65 -12.72 -0.46
CA SER A 21 7.85 -13.56 -0.31
C SER A 21 8.84 -13.35 -1.46
N CYS A 22 8.37 -13.27 -2.70
CA CYS A 22 9.22 -12.98 -3.85
C CYS A 22 9.89 -11.60 -3.74
N LEU A 23 9.13 -10.57 -3.36
CA LEU A 23 9.67 -9.22 -3.20
C LEU A 23 10.60 -9.11 -1.98
N GLU A 24 10.34 -9.83 -0.90
CA GLU A 24 11.26 -9.92 0.25
C GLU A 24 12.63 -10.47 -0.15
N ILE A 25 12.67 -11.50 -1.01
CA ILE A 25 13.92 -12.04 -1.55
C ILE A 25 14.65 -10.97 -2.38
N ALA A 26 13.93 -10.22 -3.21
CA ALA A 26 14.48 -9.11 -3.99
C ALA A 26 15.00 -7.97 -3.10
N ASN A 27 14.48 -7.84 -1.87
CA ASN A 27 14.83 -6.80 -0.90
C ASN A 27 15.71 -7.33 0.26
N LYS A 28 16.42 -8.45 0.06
CA LYS A 28 17.21 -9.13 1.11
C LYS A 28 18.14 -8.20 1.90
N ASP A 29 18.75 -7.22 1.26
CA ASP A 29 19.68 -6.29 1.92
C ASP A 29 18.97 -5.43 2.97
N THR A 30 17.73 -4.99 2.67
CA THR A 30 16.90 -4.28 3.63
C THR A 30 16.40 -5.20 4.74
N VAL A 31 16.04 -6.44 4.41
CA VAL A 31 15.67 -7.47 5.39
C VAL A 31 16.81 -7.72 6.39
N PHE A 32 18.04 -7.86 5.91
CA PHE A 32 19.21 -8.00 6.77
C PHE A 32 19.41 -6.78 7.68
N LYS A 33 19.17 -5.57 7.17
CA LYS A 33 19.23 -4.34 7.99
C LYS A 33 18.15 -4.32 9.07
N ILE A 34 16.92 -4.73 8.77
CA ILE A 34 15.82 -4.85 9.74
C ILE A 34 16.21 -5.84 10.85
N ILE A 35 16.62 -7.06 10.47
CA ILE A 35 16.98 -8.11 11.43
C ILE A 35 18.16 -7.66 12.31
N LYS A 36 19.18 -7.04 11.73
CA LYS A 36 20.38 -6.60 12.45
C LYS A 36 20.13 -5.40 13.36
N LYS A 37 19.34 -4.40 12.92
CA LYS A 37 19.16 -3.14 13.64
C LYS A 37 17.92 -3.11 14.54
N GLN A 38 16.83 -3.77 14.14
CA GLN A 38 15.55 -3.75 14.83
C GLN A 38 15.20 -5.10 15.47
N GLY A 39 15.86 -6.19 15.04
CA GLY A 39 15.81 -7.49 15.68
C GLY A 39 14.90 -8.51 14.99
N MET A 40 15.32 -9.77 15.00
CA MET A 40 14.60 -10.89 14.40
C MET A 40 13.16 -11.04 14.94
N ARG A 41 12.94 -10.82 16.24
CA ARG A 41 11.61 -10.94 16.84
C ARG A 41 10.60 -9.98 16.20
N LEU A 42 11.00 -8.73 15.95
CA LEU A 42 10.12 -7.74 15.32
C LEU A 42 9.82 -8.13 13.87
N TYR A 43 10.82 -8.60 13.12
CA TYR A 43 10.65 -9.09 11.76
C TYR A 43 9.71 -10.30 11.67
N LEU A 44 9.85 -11.30 12.55
CA LEU A 44 8.93 -12.44 12.62
C LEU A 44 7.51 -12.02 13.04
N THR A 45 7.40 -10.99 13.89
CA THR A 45 6.10 -10.42 14.25
C THR A 45 5.43 -9.77 13.03
N ALA A 46 6.19 -9.10 12.15
CA ALA A 46 5.66 -8.57 10.90
C ALA A 46 5.09 -9.69 10.02
N TRP A 47 5.82 -10.79 9.82
CA TRP A 47 5.32 -11.95 9.10
C TRP A 47 4.03 -12.54 9.70
N ALA A 48 3.95 -12.62 11.02
CA ALA A 48 2.76 -13.11 11.70
C ALA A 48 1.55 -12.19 11.44
N HIS A 49 1.73 -10.87 11.57
CA HIS A 49 0.68 -9.89 11.28
C HIS A 49 0.25 -9.93 9.82
N THR A 50 1.19 -9.91 8.88
CA THR A 50 0.93 -9.99 7.44
C THR A 50 0.17 -11.27 7.09
N THR A 51 0.58 -12.41 7.64
CA THR A 51 -0.13 -13.69 7.44
C THR A 51 -1.56 -13.63 7.98
N VAL A 52 -1.76 -13.23 9.25
CA VAL A 52 -3.10 -13.17 9.87
C VAL A 52 -4.01 -12.20 9.12
N ASN A 53 -3.50 -11.01 8.77
CA ASN A 53 -4.25 -10.02 8.01
C ASN A 53 -4.68 -10.60 6.66
N ALA A 54 -3.74 -11.15 5.88
CA ALA A 54 -4.00 -11.62 4.53
C ALA A 54 -4.80 -12.93 4.45
N THR A 55 -4.64 -13.87 5.39
CA THR A 55 -5.23 -15.22 5.28
C THR A 55 -6.39 -15.47 6.24
N ILE A 56 -6.63 -14.58 7.21
CA ILE A 56 -7.74 -14.70 8.15
C ILE A 56 -8.68 -13.49 8.00
N TYR A 57 -8.22 -12.28 8.32
CA TYR A 57 -9.12 -11.12 8.31
C TYR A 57 -9.59 -10.76 6.91
N GLY A 58 -8.70 -10.76 5.92
CA GLY A 58 -9.04 -10.47 4.52
C GLY A 58 -10.13 -11.42 4.00
N PRO A 59 -9.95 -12.76 4.07
CA PRO A 59 -10.96 -13.72 3.62
C PRO A 59 -12.29 -13.62 4.37
N ILE A 60 -12.28 -13.32 5.67
CA ILE A 60 -13.53 -13.12 6.45
C ILE A 60 -14.30 -11.91 5.92
N VAL A 61 -13.63 -10.77 5.73
CA VAL A 61 -14.29 -9.57 5.20
C VAL A 61 -14.73 -9.77 3.75
N TYR A 62 -13.87 -10.38 2.93
CA TYR A 62 -14.18 -10.69 1.55
C TYR A 62 -15.43 -11.58 1.45
N TYR A 63 -15.52 -12.61 2.30
CA TYR A 63 -16.70 -13.46 2.39
C TYR A 63 -17.95 -12.66 2.73
N TRP A 64 -17.88 -11.79 3.75
CA TRP A 64 -19.01 -10.97 4.15
C TRP A 64 -19.47 -10.04 3.02
N VAL A 65 -18.55 -9.38 2.32
CA VAL A 65 -18.88 -8.53 1.15
C VAL A 65 -19.47 -9.38 0.01
N GLY A 66 -18.89 -10.54 -0.26
CA GLY A 66 -19.38 -11.51 -1.25
C GLY A 66 -20.83 -11.88 -1.01
N ASP A 67 -21.12 -12.40 0.18
CA ASP A 67 -22.44 -12.94 0.53
C ASP A 67 -23.53 -11.87 0.62
N ASN A 68 -23.18 -10.60 0.88
CA ASN A 68 -24.16 -9.55 1.18
C ASN A 68 -24.28 -8.46 0.11
N ILE A 69 -23.25 -8.23 -0.72
CA ILE A 69 -23.17 -7.03 -1.57
C ILE A 69 -22.90 -7.37 -3.05
N ILE A 70 -22.19 -8.45 -3.36
CA ILE A 70 -21.75 -8.74 -4.72
C ILE A 70 -22.91 -9.06 -5.66
N ASP A 71 -22.83 -8.55 -6.90
CA ASP A 71 -23.74 -8.96 -7.98
C ASP A 71 -23.26 -10.27 -8.62
N TYR A 72 -24.06 -11.33 -8.47
CA TYR A 72 -23.83 -12.65 -9.08
C TYR A 72 -24.42 -12.79 -10.48
N SER A 73 -25.04 -11.74 -11.03
CA SER A 73 -25.81 -11.83 -12.27
C SER A 73 -24.98 -12.12 -13.53
N ASN A 74 -23.64 -12.15 -13.47
CA ASN A 74 -22.70 -12.39 -14.59
C ASN A 74 -22.95 -11.52 -15.85
N LYS A 75 -23.69 -10.40 -15.72
CA LYS A 75 -24.16 -9.55 -16.83
C LYS A 75 -23.36 -8.28 -17.03
N HIS A 76 -22.27 -8.08 -16.28
CA HIS A 76 -21.46 -6.88 -16.44
C HIS A 76 -20.70 -6.93 -17.76
N SER A 77 -20.92 -5.91 -18.60
CA SER A 77 -20.11 -5.72 -19.80
C SER A 77 -18.68 -5.38 -19.41
N TYR A 78 -17.72 -5.65 -20.31
CA TYR A 78 -16.31 -5.32 -20.08
C TYR A 78 -16.10 -3.85 -19.66
N LEU A 79 -16.76 -2.91 -20.34
CA LEU A 79 -16.66 -1.49 -20.00
C LEU A 79 -17.19 -1.19 -18.59
N LYS A 80 -18.33 -1.79 -18.20
CA LYS A 80 -18.86 -1.66 -16.84
C LYS A 80 -17.88 -2.23 -15.82
N SER A 81 -17.24 -3.37 -16.11
CA SER A 81 -16.26 -3.97 -15.20
C SER A 81 -15.00 -3.12 -15.02
N VAL A 82 -14.50 -2.49 -16.08
CA VAL A 82 -13.38 -1.54 -15.98
C VAL A 82 -13.77 -0.33 -15.13
N ILE A 83 -14.96 0.25 -15.36
CA ILE A 83 -15.47 1.39 -14.59
C ILE A 83 -15.65 1.01 -13.12
N ASN A 84 -16.27 -0.13 -12.83
CA ASN A 84 -16.51 -0.61 -11.48
C ASN A 84 -15.19 -0.86 -10.73
N THR A 85 -14.25 -1.57 -11.36
CA THR A 85 -12.92 -1.84 -10.80
C THR A 85 -12.19 -0.53 -10.50
N ASN A 86 -12.17 0.40 -11.45
CA ASN A 86 -11.53 1.70 -11.25
C ASN A 86 -12.20 2.52 -10.14
N SER A 87 -13.53 2.51 -10.07
CA SER A 87 -14.30 3.20 -9.03
C SER A 87 -13.98 2.65 -7.64
N LEU A 88 -13.85 1.33 -7.49
CA LEU A 88 -13.39 0.71 -6.26
C LEU A 88 -12.00 1.19 -5.86
N LEU A 89 -11.06 1.28 -6.81
CA LEU A 89 -9.71 1.79 -6.55
C LEU A 89 -9.73 3.25 -6.08
N VAL A 90 -10.53 4.11 -6.72
CA VAL A 90 -10.67 5.53 -6.35
C VAL A 90 -11.27 5.67 -4.95
N ILE A 91 -12.37 4.98 -4.67
CA ILE A 91 -13.02 5.00 -3.34
C ILE A 91 -12.03 4.48 -2.28
N HIS A 92 -11.30 3.40 -2.58
CA HIS A 92 -10.28 2.87 -1.68
C HIS A 92 -9.17 3.89 -1.41
N SER A 93 -8.61 4.54 -2.44
CA SER A 93 -7.57 5.56 -2.25
C SER A 93 -8.05 6.70 -1.36
N ILE A 94 -9.28 7.19 -1.57
CA ILE A 94 -9.86 8.27 -0.76
C ILE A 94 -10.04 7.82 0.69
N GLY A 95 -10.65 6.65 0.90
CA GLY A 95 -10.86 6.11 2.24
C GLY A 95 -9.54 5.87 2.97
N TYR A 96 -8.57 5.24 2.31
CA TYR A 96 -7.23 5.02 2.86
C TYR A 96 -6.57 6.34 3.25
N TRP A 97 -6.50 7.31 2.34
CA TRP A 97 -5.85 8.60 2.58
C TRP A 97 -6.43 9.34 3.80
N LEU A 98 -7.77 9.40 3.91
CA LEU A 98 -8.44 10.02 5.04
C LEU A 98 -8.14 9.30 6.37
N VAL A 99 -8.22 7.97 6.38
CA VAL A 99 -7.92 7.16 7.58
C VAL A 99 -6.44 7.27 7.94
N HIS A 100 -5.55 7.31 6.97
CA HIS A 100 -4.11 7.44 7.18
C HIS A 100 -3.76 8.78 7.82
N ILE A 101 -4.28 9.91 7.30
CA ILE A 101 -4.14 11.22 7.94
C ILE A 101 -4.68 11.18 9.37
N MET A 102 -5.86 10.57 9.58
CA MET A 102 -6.47 10.44 10.91
C MET A 102 -5.55 9.65 11.86
N MET A 103 -4.96 8.55 11.41
CA MET A 103 -4.06 7.72 12.22
C MET A 103 -2.78 8.45 12.61
N HIS A 104 -2.33 9.46 11.88
CA HIS A 104 -1.21 10.32 12.28
C HIS A 104 -1.58 11.38 13.34
N ASN A 105 -2.84 11.41 13.81
CA ASN A 105 -3.24 12.16 15.00
C ASN A 105 -2.87 11.41 16.30
N LYS A 106 -2.44 12.15 17.35
CA LYS A 106 -2.10 11.60 18.68
C LYS A 106 -3.16 10.63 19.23
N ARG A 107 -4.45 10.89 19.01
CA ARG A 107 -5.57 10.07 19.49
C ARG A 107 -5.65 8.71 18.81
N PHE A 108 -5.33 8.63 17.52
CA PHE A 108 -5.52 7.43 16.70
C PHE A 108 -4.21 6.75 16.30
N PHE A 109 -3.05 7.34 16.65
CA PHE A 109 -1.73 6.80 16.36
C PHE A 109 -1.50 5.38 16.87
N PHE A 110 -2.22 4.94 17.90
CA PHE A 110 -2.14 3.56 18.37
C PHE A 110 -2.49 2.53 17.28
N MET A 111 -3.34 2.88 16.30
CA MET A 111 -3.73 2.01 15.20
C MET A 111 -2.56 1.77 14.24
N HIS A 112 -1.74 2.80 14.01
CA HIS A 112 -0.67 2.80 13.01
C HIS A 112 0.74 2.68 13.60
N ARG A 113 0.86 2.77 14.93
CA ARG A 113 2.12 2.70 15.67
C ARG A 113 2.92 1.42 15.40
N PHE A 114 2.26 0.30 15.13
CA PHE A 114 2.98 -0.94 14.84
C PHE A 114 3.71 -0.86 13.49
N HIS A 115 3.03 -0.36 12.45
CA HIS A 115 3.61 -0.12 11.13
C HIS A 115 4.83 0.81 11.20
N HIS A 116 4.72 1.90 11.96
CA HIS A 116 5.82 2.86 12.17
C HIS A 116 6.97 2.36 13.05
N LYS A 117 6.91 1.14 13.60
CA LYS A 117 8.13 0.53 14.19
C LYS A 117 9.21 0.31 13.12
N PHE A 118 8.83 0.33 11.84
CA PHE A 118 9.69 0.14 10.69
C PHE A 118 10.11 1.45 9.99
N SER A 119 10.09 2.59 10.68
CA SER A 119 10.34 3.92 10.09
C SER A 119 11.66 4.09 9.32
N THR A 120 12.71 3.35 9.68
CA THR A 120 14.04 3.50 9.05
C THR A 120 14.37 2.47 7.98
N HIS A 121 13.75 1.30 8.06
CA HIS A 121 14.01 0.20 7.14
C HIS A 121 12.68 -0.51 6.92
N VAL A 122 12.16 -0.35 5.71
CA VAL A 122 10.89 -0.90 5.28
C VAL A 122 11.15 -1.96 4.23
N SER A 123 10.41 -3.05 4.28
CA SER A 123 10.50 -4.15 3.33
C SER A 123 9.09 -4.62 2.96
N PRO A 124 8.92 -5.38 1.87
CA PRO A 124 7.60 -5.75 1.36
C PRO A 124 6.68 -6.43 2.39
N VAL A 125 7.20 -7.25 3.32
CA VAL A 125 6.39 -7.86 4.38
C VAL A 125 5.71 -6.82 5.26
N ILE A 126 6.34 -5.65 5.44
CA ILE A 126 5.84 -4.57 6.28
C ILE A 126 4.60 -3.93 5.67
N ALA A 127 4.41 -4.01 4.35
CA ALA A 127 3.26 -3.43 3.66
C ALA A 127 1.89 -3.86 4.25
N MET A 128 1.80 -5.08 4.81
CA MET A 128 0.60 -5.58 5.48
C MET A 128 0.84 -5.93 6.95
N ALA A 129 2.02 -5.60 7.50
CA ALA A 129 2.35 -5.80 8.90
C ALA A 129 1.77 -4.66 9.74
N VAL A 130 0.45 -4.59 9.79
CA VAL A 130 -0.31 -3.52 10.43
C VAL A 130 -1.12 -4.06 11.60
N SER A 131 -1.63 -3.16 12.46
CA SER A 131 -2.56 -3.59 13.52
C SER A 131 -3.90 -4.04 12.91
N PRO A 132 -4.70 -4.86 13.62
CA PRO A 132 -6.04 -5.20 13.15
C PRO A 132 -6.93 -3.99 12.90
N TYR A 133 -6.76 -2.90 13.68
CA TYR A 133 -7.51 -1.67 13.50
C TYR A 133 -7.14 -0.97 12.19
N GLU A 134 -5.86 -0.83 11.92
CA GLU A 134 -5.39 -0.26 10.66
C GLU A 134 -5.81 -1.12 9.47
N TYR A 135 -5.65 -2.45 9.57
CA TYR A 135 -6.08 -3.35 8.51
C TYR A 135 -7.58 -3.20 8.21
N PHE A 136 -8.40 -3.14 9.26
CA PHE A 136 -9.83 -2.97 9.07
C PHE A 136 -10.19 -1.59 8.51
N PHE A 137 -9.75 -0.50 9.14
CA PHE A 137 -10.19 0.85 8.78
C PHE A 137 -9.54 1.40 7.52
N ALA A 138 -8.24 1.13 7.30
CA ALA A 138 -7.52 1.67 6.15
C ALA A 138 -7.65 0.78 4.91
N TYR A 139 -7.69 -0.54 5.06
CA TYR A 139 -7.72 -1.47 3.92
C TYR A 139 -9.12 -2.03 3.63
N MET A 140 -9.82 -2.54 4.64
CA MET A 140 -11.06 -3.27 4.42
C MET A 140 -12.30 -2.38 4.28
N LEU A 141 -12.45 -1.40 5.18
CA LEU A 141 -13.62 -0.53 5.23
C LEU A 141 -13.84 0.27 3.94
N PRO A 142 -12.80 0.83 3.27
CA PRO A 142 -13.00 1.51 2.01
C PRO A 142 -13.51 0.58 0.90
N PHE A 143 -13.10 -0.69 0.88
CA PHE A 143 -13.67 -1.68 -0.02
C PHE A 143 -15.11 -2.03 0.31
N ILE A 144 -15.47 -2.17 1.59
CA ILE A 144 -16.87 -2.38 2.00
C ILE A 144 -17.75 -1.24 1.51
N ILE A 145 -17.33 0.01 1.74
CA ILE A 145 -18.06 1.20 1.29
C ILE A 145 -18.15 1.25 -0.24
N GLY A 146 -17.03 1.01 -0.93
CA GLY A 146 -16.98 0.98 -2.39
C GLY A 146 -17.89 -0.09 -2.98
N SER A 147 -17.88 -1.29 -2.42
CA SER A 147 -18.74 -2.38 -2.85
C SER A 147 -20.22 -2.05 -2.64
N TYR A 148 -20.59 -1.42 -1.52
CA TYR A 148 -21.97 -1.02 -1.26
C TYR A 148 -22.47 0.03 -2.28
N ILE A 149 -21.60 0.95 -2.70
CA ILE A 149 -21.95 2.00 -3.68
C ILE A 149 -22.00 1.45 -5.11
N ILE A 150 -21.02 0.63 -5.50
CA ILE A 150 -20.79 0.21 -6.88
C ILE A 150 -21.51 -1.11 -7.22
N VAL A 151 -21.73 -1.97 -6.22
CA VAL A 151 -22.28 -3.33 -6.36
C VAL A 151 -21.50 -4.12 -7.44
N PRO A 152 -20.19 -4.36 -7.23
CA PRO A 152 -19.35 -5.04 -8.21
C PRO A 152 -19.68 -6.54 -8.28
N ASN A 153 -19.23 -7.21 -9.34
CA ASN A 153 -19.15 -8.67 -9.34
C ASN A 153 -17.88 -9.18 -8.62
N ASN A 154 -17.79 -10.49 -8.38
CA ASN A 154 -16.64 -11.09 -7.67
C ASN A 154 -15.31 -10.79 -8.36
N ILE A 155 -15.26 -10.86 -9.69
CA ILE A 155 -14.03 -10.68 -10.47
C ILE A 155 -13.53 -9.23 -10.34
N GLU A 156 -14.43 -8.25 -10.46
CA GLU A 156 -14.12 -6.82 -10.28
C GLU A 156 -13.55 -6.55 -8.89
N LEU A 157 -14.14 -7.12 -7.84
CA LEU A 157 -13.64 -6.97 -6.47
C LEU A 157 -12.27 -7.63 -6.27
N VAL A 158 -12.06 -8.86 -6.77
CA VAL A 158 -10.75 -9.54 -6.68
C VAL A 158 -9.67 -8.73 -7.42
N ILE A 159 -9.97 -8.24 -8.62
CA ILE A 159 -9.01 -7.45 -9.40
C ILE A 159 -8.67 -6.16 -8.67
N ALA A 160 -9.67 -5.42 -8.17
CA ALA A 160 -9.44 -4.17 -7.46
C ALA A 160 -8.59 -4.39 -6.19
N ALA A 161 -8.94 -5.39 -5.37
CA ALA A 161 -8.19 -5.72 -4.16
C ALA A 161 -6.79 -6.26 -4.47
N GLY A 162 -6.62 -7.02 -5.55
CA GLY A 162 -5.34 -7.48 -6.04
C GLY A 162 -4.43 -6.32 -6.48
N ILE A 163 -4.96 -5.36 -7.24
CA ILE A 163 -4.22 -4.15 -7.64
C ILE A 163 -3.77 -3.37 -6.40
N VAL A 164 -4.67 -3.11 -5.44
CA VAL A 164 -4.32 -2.43 -4.18
C VAL A 164 -3.21 -3.18 -3.43
N SER A 165 -3.31 -4.51 -3.34
CA SER A 165 -2.31 -5.34 -2.65
C SER A 165 -0.95 -5.28 -3.33
N ILE A 166 -0.91 -5.42 -4.66
CA ILE A 166 0.34 -5.35 -5.44
C ILE A 166 0.96 -3.95 -5.35
N CYS A 167 0.16 -2.89 -5.55
CA CYS A 167 0.65 -1.50 -5.41
C CYS A 167 1.20 -1.26 -4.01
N ASN A 168 0.52 -1.75 -2.97
CA ASN A 168 0.97 -1.61 -1.59
C ASN A 168 2.31 -2.32 -1.34
N LEU A 169 2.53 -3.50 -1.93
CA LEU A 169 3.82 -4.18 -1.87
C LEU A 169 4.92 -3.42 -2.64
N ILE A 170 4.60 -2.90 -3.83
CA ILE A 170 5.54 -2.14 -4.66
C ILE A 170 6.06 -0.90 -3.92
N ILE A 171 5.16 -0.10 -3.33
CA ILE A 171 5.57 1.14 -2.65
C ILE A 171 6.35 0.88 -1.34
N HIS A 172 6.31 -0.34 -0.80
CA HIS A 172 7.12 -0.80 0.34
C HIS A 172 8.35 -1.63 -0.09
N SER A 173 8.75 -1.57 -1.37
CA SER A 173 9.91 -2.29 -1.91
C SER A 173 11.07 -1.33 -2.22
N PRO A 174 12.06 -1.16 -1.32
CA PRO A 174 13.23 -0.30 -1.56
C PRO A 174 13.98 -0.60 -2.85
N SER A 175 14.06 -1.87 -3.26
CA SER A 175 14.68 -2.29 -4.53
C SER A 175 14.02 -1.66 -5.77
N LEU A 176 12.79 -1.14 -5.62
CA LEU A 176 12.03 -0.48 -6.68
C LEU A 176 12.06 1.05 -6.59
N GLU A 177 12.77 1.63 -5.61
CA GLU A 177 12.92 3.09 -5.48
C GLU A 177 13.41 3.73 -6.77
N LEU A 178 14.40 3.12 -7.41
CA LEU A 178 14.97 3.62 -8.65
C LEU A 178 13.89 3.75 -9.73
N TYR A 179 12.89 2.89 -9.81
CA TYR A 179 11.85 2.98 -10.84
C TYR A 179 10.77 4.03 -10.56
N SER A 180 10.81 4.73 -9.43
CA SER A 180 9.80 5.72 -9.06
C SER A 180 9.65 6.85 -10.09
N TYR A 181 10.71 7.18 -10.85
CA TYR A 181 10.66 8.22 -11.89
C TYR A 181 9.91 7.80 -13.16
N LEU A 182 9.65 6.50 -13.34
CA LEU A 182 8.85 5.98 -14.46
C LEU A 182 7.35 5.98 -14.14
N ILE A 183 7.00 6.13 -12.87
CA ILE A 183 5.62 6.10 -12.40
C ILE A 183 5.03 7.51 -12.52
N PRO A 184 3.84 7.67 -13.16
CA PRO A 184 3.15 8.96 -13.22
C PRO A 184 2.95 9.58 -11.83
N GLU A 185 3.07 10.91 -11.72
CA GLU A 185 2.94 11.60 -10.43
C GLU A 185 1.57 11.45 -9.76
N SER A 186 0.54 11.12 -10.54
CA SER A 186 -0.81 10.81 -10.07
C SER A 186 -0.92 9.45 -9.35
N LEU A 187 0.15 8.66 -9.35
CA LEU A 187 0.25 7.40 -8.62
C LEU A 187 1.29 7.51 -7.50
N VAL A 188 1.08 6.73 -6.45
CA VAL A 188 1.99 6.66 -5.31
C VAL A 188 3.23 5.87 -5.72
N THR A 189 4.41 6.45 -5.46
CA THR A 189 5.69 5.84 -5.83
C THR A 189 6.40 5.29 -4.59
N PRO A 190 7.31 4.31 -4.76
CA PRO A 190 8.13 3.82 -3.65
C PRO A 190 8.90 4.94 -2.93
N ILE A 191 9.51 5.88 -3.67
CA ILE A 191 10.23 7.01 -3.03
C ILE A 191 9.28 7.82 -2.13
N LYS A 192 8.09 8.22 -2.61
CA LYS A 192 7.15 9.03 -1.82
C LYS A 192 6.74 8.32 -0.53
N HIS A 193 6.37 7.05 -0.63
CA HIS A 193 5.88 6.28 0.51
C HIS A 193 6.98 5.89 1.50
N LEU A 194 8.19 5.58 1.02
CA LEU A 194 9.32 5.29 1.91
C LEU A 194 9.78 6.57 2.64
N THR A 195 9.76 7.73 1.98
CA THR A 195 9.97 9.03 2.65
C THR A 195 8.90 9.32 3.71
N HIS A 196 7.64 8.92 3.49
CA HIS A 196 6.62 8.99 4.53
C HIS A 196 7.00 8.17 5.77
N HIS A 197 7.51 6.95 5.62
CA HIS A 197 7.96 6.15 6.77
C HIS A 197 9.10 6.82 7.55
N GLU A 198 10.00 7.51 6.86
CA GLU A 198 11.12 8.22 7.48
C GLU A 198 10.70 9.50 8.21
N LEU A 199 9.81 10.29 7.61
CA LEU A 199 9.44 11.63 8.12
C LEU A 199 8.12 11.65 8.91
N MET A 200 7.22 10.70 8.66
CA MET A 200 5.92 10.48 9.30
C MET A 200 4.91 11.64 9.21
N ASN A 201 5.22 12.72 8.50
CA ASN A 201 4.37 13.92 8.41
C ASN A 201 4.16 14.41 6.96
N THR A 202 4.55 13.60 5.98
CA THR A 202 4.44 13.87 4.54
C THR A 202 3.79 12.69 3.83
N HIS A 203 3.32 12.86 2.58
CA HIS A 203 2.86 11.78 1.68
C HIS A 203 1.95 10.72 2.33
N PHE A 204 0.73 11.10 2.71
CA PHE A 204 -0.25 10.19 3.32
C PHE A 204 -0.99 9.32 2.28
N ALA A 205 -0.92 9.64 1.00
CA ALA A 205 -1.61 8.88 -0.03
C ALA A 205 -0.94 7.52 -0.26
N ALA A 206 -1.74 6.45 -0.19
CA ALA A 206 -1.34 5.10 -0.53
C ALA A 206 -2.59 4.23 -0.83
N PRO A 207 -2.44 3.07 -1.49
CA PRO A 207 -1.23 2.65 -2.22
C PRO A 207 -1.29 2.95 -3.72
N THR A 208 -2.42 3.43 -4.24
CA THR A 208 -2.68 3.54 -5.68
C THR A 208 -2.58 4.98 -6.19
N TYR A 209 -3.63 5.79 -6.02
CA TYR A 209 -3.66 7.18 -6.47
C TYR A 209 -3.01 8.12 -5.45
N ASP A 210 -2.16 9.03 -5.93
CA ASP A 210 -1.53 10.05 -5.10
C ASP A 210 -2.47 11.23 -4.87
N LEU A 211 -3.29 11.10 -3.84
CA LEU A 211 -4.24 12.14 -3.44
C LEU A 211 -3.57 13.36 -2.82
N ASP A 212 -2.35 13.27 -2.29
CA ASP A 212 -1.63 14.45 -1.82
C ASP A 212 -1.25 15.34 -3.01
N PHE A 213 -0.78 14.74 -4.10
CA PHE A 213 -0.50 15.43 -5.35
C PHE A 213 -1.77 16.00 -5.96
N ILE A 214 -2.83 15.18 -6.12
CA ILE A 214 -4.09 15.61 -6.73
C ILE A 214 -4.73 16.75 -5.92
N TYR A 215 -4.81 16.62 -4.60
CA TYR A 215 -5.29 17.69 -3.72
C TYR A 215 -4.39 18.94 -3.79
N GLY A 216 -3.07 18.74 -3.88
CA GLY A 216 -2.09 19.78 -4.09
C GLY A 216 -2.34 20.59 -5.37
N LEU A 217 -2.73 19.96 -6.48
CA LEU A 217 -3.09 20.66 -7.73
C LEU A 217 -4.27 21.62 -7.54
N PHE A 218 -5.28 21.22 -6.76
CA PHE A 218 -6.44 22.07 -6.48
C PHE A 218 -6.12 23.20 -5.50
N ARG A 219 -5.12 23.01 -4.63
CA ARG A 219 -4.74 23.99 -3.60
C ARG A 219 -3.60 24.90 -4.02
N ARG A 220 -2.79 24.53 -5.01
CA ARG A 220 -1.75 25.37 -5.61
C ARG A 220 -2.36 26.39 -6.56
N ARG A 221 -2.82 27.50 -5.96
CA ARG A 221 -2.35 28.82 -6.37
C ARG A 221 -1.07 29.06 -5.56
N ASP A 222 0.05 29.22 -6.26
CA ASP A 222 1.32 29.74 -5.74
C ASP A 222 2.05 28.90 -4.67
N LYS A 223 2.87 27.93 -5.12
CA LYS A 223 4.23 27.58 -4.62
C LYS A 223 4.60 26.16 -5.06
N ASP A 224 5.60 26.07 -5.94
CA ASP A 224 6.18 24.81 -6.41
C ASP A 224 6.77 23.98 -5.27
N PRO A 225 6.67 22.64 -5.32
CA PRO A 225 7.47 21.77 -4.49
C PRO A 225 8.80 21.52 -5.21
N VAL A 226 9.82 21.31 -4.40
CA VAL A 226 11.11 20.76 -4.82
C VAL A 226 10.86 19.51 -5.68
N ASP A 227 11.30 19.60 -6.94
CA ASP A 227 11.23 18.56 -7.96
C ASP A 227 12.08 17.37 -7.51
N GLY A 228 11.54 16.15 -7.58
CA GLY A 228 12.29 14.92 -7.31
C GLY A 228 13.52 14.75 -8.21
N ARG A 229 13.62 15.48 -9.33
CA ARG A 229 14.84 15.59 -10.15
C ARG A 229 15.99 16.28 -9.42
N GLN A 230 15.74 17.32 -8.62
CA GLN A 230 16.80 18.01 -7.86
C GLN A 230 17.45 17.08 -6.83
N ALA A 231 16.65 16.24 -6.16
CA ALA A 231 17.17 15.26 -5.21
C ALA A 231 18.05 14.17 -5.87
N LEU A 232 17.80 13.84 -7.14
CA LEU A 232 18.63 12.93 -7.94
C LEU A 232 19.91 13.62 -8.41
N GLU A 233 19.85 14.89 -8.84
CA GLU A 233 21.04 15.66 -9.23
C GLU A 233 21.99 15.84 -8.04
N GLU A 234 21.47 16.11 -6.85
CA GLU A 234 22.29 16.16 -5.62
C GLU A 234 22.90 14.80 -5.27
N LYS A 235 22.12 13.70 -5.34
CA LYS A 235 22.65 12.36 -5.10
C LYS A 235 23.67 11.92 -6.15
N LEU A 236 23.47 12.26 -7.43
CA LEU A 236 24.40 11.94 -8.51
C LEU A 236 25.67 12.80 -8.44
N GLN A 237 25.59 14.06 -8.00
CA GLN A 237 26.76 14.91 -7.73
C GLN A 237 27.61 14.39 -6.56
N CYS A 238 26.98 13.82 -5.52
CA CYS A 238 27.70 13.14 -4.45
C CYS A 238 28.40 11.84 -4.90
N ILE A 239 27.91 11.18 -5.95
CA ILE A 239 28.50 9.94 -6.50
C ILE A 239 29.61 10.25 -7.52
N SER A 240 29.53 11.39 -8.22
CA SER A 240 30.48 11.77 -9.28
C SER A 240 31.69 12.58 -8.80
N SER A 241 31.79 12.93 -7.52
CA SER A 241 32.96 13.63 -6.96
C SER A 241 34.00 12.62 -6.47
N PRO A 242 35.14 12.42 -7.17
CA PRO A 242 36.23 11.64 -6.60
C PRO A 242 36.76 12.41 -5.40
N LYS A 243 36.76 11.78 -4.23
CA LYS A 243 37.48 12.28 -3.05
C LYS A 243 38.95 12.41 -3.46
N SER A 244 39.39 13.63 -3.72
CA SER A 244 40.81 13.93 -3.85
C SER A 244 41.46 13.55 -2.52
N ILE A 245 42.20 12.46 -2.56
CA ILE A 245 43.10 12.05 -1.49
C ILE A 245 44.16 13.15 -1.43
N LYS A 246 44.12 13.97 -0.38
CA LYS A 246 45.29 14.77 0.00
C LYS A 246 46.33 13.81 0.56
N ILE A 247 47.40 13.61 -0.20
CA ILE A 247 48.66 13.02 0.27
C ILE A 247 49.37 14.07 1.13
#